data_AF-A0A2V8FRR1-F1
#
_entry.id   AF-A0A2V8FRR1-F1
#
_cell.length_a   1.000
_cell.length_b   1.000
_cell.length_c   1.000
_cell.angle_alpha   90.00
_cell.angle_beta   90.00
_cell.angle_gamma   90.00
#
_symmetry.space_group_name_H-M   'P 1'
#
loop_
_entity.id
_entity.type
_entity.pdbx_description
1 polymer ?
#
loop_
_entity_poly.entity_id
_entity_poly.type
_entity_poly.pdbx_seq_one_letter_code
_entity_poly.pdbx_strand_id
1 'polypeptide(L)' 'LQTVGGFGGKSDQLNAYNIFVGDPGFFDRDLARYQNATAASVRQAVARHLRPDRRVTLSIVPRGRTELAVPESDAAVVS' A
#
# COMPACT_ATOMS: atom_id res chain seq x y z
N LEU A 1 2.36 -28.81 7.33
CA LEU A 1 3.30 -27.80 7.86
C LEU A 1 2.92 -26.43 7.29
N GLN A 2 2.19 -25.62 8.05
CA GLN A 2 2.29 -24.16 7.97
C GLN A 2 2.96 -23.72 9.27
N THR A 3 4.03 -22.94 9.17
CA THR A 3 4.72 -22.42 10.34
C THR A 3 3.82 -21.41 11.03
N VAL A 4 3.29 -21.79 12.21
CA VAL A 4 2.71 -20.85 13.17
C VAL A 4 3.89 -20.04 13.72
N GLY A 5 4.01 -18.75 13.39
CA GLY A 5 5.06 -17.92 13.98
C GLY A 5 5.62 -16.72 13.21
N GLY A 6 4.98 -16.25 12.14
CA GLY A 6 5.25 -14.91 11.59
C GLY A 6 3.95 -14.13 11.58
N PHE A 7 3.87 -13.01 12.31
CA PHE A 7 2.66 -12.19 12.46
C PHE A 7 1.88 -12.04 11.14
N GLY A 8 0.58 -12.38 11.12
CA GLY A 8 -0.22 -12.50 9.89
C GLY A 8 -0.82 -13.89 9.62
N GLY A 9 -1.17 -14.65 10.67
CA GLY A 9 -1.82 -15.96 10.54
C GLY A 9 -3.27 -15.89 10.04
N LYS A 10 -3.93 -17.03 9.85
CA LYS A 10 -5.35 -17.07 9.43
C LYS A 10 -6.25 -16.20 10.31
N SER A 11 -6.05 -16.22 11.63
CA SER A 11 -6.83 -15.40 12.56
C SER A 11 -6.61 -13.89 12.34
N ASP A 12 -5.39 -13.47 12.01
CA ASP A 12 -5.10 -12.07 11.72
C ASP A 12 -5.76 -11.63 10.41
N GLN A 13 -5.81 -12.51 9.41
CA GLN A 13 -6.50 -12.25 8.14
C GLN A 13 -8.02 -12.13 8.34
N LEU A 14 -8.62 -13.07 9.07
CA LEU A 14 -10.05 -13.01 9.43
C LEU A 14 -10.37 -11.73 10.20
N ASN A 15 -9.52 -11.37 11.17
CA ASN A 15 -9.70 -10.15 11.94
C ASN A 15 -9.53 -8.89 11.06
N ALA A 16 -8.53 -8.85 10.18
CA ALA A 16 -8.34 -7.73 9.25
C ALA A 16 -9.57 -7.53 8.36
N TYR A 17 -10.12 -8.59 7.76
CA TYR A 17 -11.32 -8.48 6.95
C TYR A 17 -12.57 -8.08 7.77
N ASN A 18 -12.70 -8.60 8.99
CA ASN A 18 -13.75 -8.16 9.92
C ASN A 18 -13.65 -6.66 10.23
N ILE A 19 -12.44 -6.14 10.46
CA ILE A 19 -12.23 -4.73 10.82
C ILE A 19 -12.38 -3.79 9.62
N PHE A 20 -11.76 -4.10 8.49
CA PHE A 20 -11.70 -3.15 7.36
C PHE A 20 -12.88 -3.26 6.40
N VAL A 21 -13.51 -4.44 6.31
CA VAL A 21 -14.58 -4.72 5.33
C VAL A 21 -15.85 -5.25 6.00
N GLY A 22 -15.83 -5.57 7.30
CA GLY A 22 -16.99 -6.05 8.05
C GLY A 22 -17.35 -7.52 7.79
N ASP A 23 -16.48 -8.28 7.11
CA ASP A 23 -16.76 -9.65 6.69
C ASP A 23 -15.51 -10.54 6.88
N PRO A 24 -15.37 -11.31 7.98
CA PRO A 24 -14.22 -12.20 8.15
C PRO A 24 -14.11 -13.25 7.04
N GLY A 25 -15.19 -13.58 6.33
CA GLY A 25 -15.21 -14.54 5.21
C GLY A 25 -14.81 -13.94 3.86
N PHE A 26 -14.33 -12.69 3.82
CA PHE A 26 -14.07 -11.96 2.56
C PHE A 26 -12.94 -12.55 1.70
N PHE A 27 -12.12 -13.45 2.25
CA PHE A 27 -10.95 -14.02 1.57
C PHE A 27 -11.25 -14.55 0.17
N ASP A 28 -12.31 -15.35 -0.01
CA ASP A 28 -12.60 -15.98 -1.31
C ASP A 28 -12.94 -14.94 -2.39
N ARG A 29 -13.63 -13.85 -2.00
CA ARG A 29 -13.92 -12.73 -2.91
C ARG A 29 -12.65 -11.99 -3.30
N ASP A 30 -11.76 -11.78 -2.33
CA ASP A 30 -10.49 -11.10 -2.57
C ASP A 30 -9.57 -11.94 -3.45
N LEU A 31 -9.51 -13.26 -3.23
CA LEU A 31 -8.79 -14.20 -4.08
C LEU A 31 -9.32 -14.17 -5.52
N ALA A 32 -10.65 -14.23 -5.69
CA ALA A 32 -11.28 -14.12 -7.00
C ALA A 32 -10.96 -12.77 -7.68
N ARG A 33 -10.90 -11.66 -6.92
CA ARG A 33 -10.49 -10.35 -7.44
C ARG A 33 -9.07 -10.38 -8.02
N TYR A 34 -8.13 -11.06 -7.38
CA TYR A 34 -6.77 -11.23 -7.91
C TYR A 34 -6.73 -12.12 -9.14
N GLN A 35 -7.41 -13.27 -9.11
CA GLN A 35 -7.41 -14.23 -10.22
C GLN A 35 -8.04 -13.65 -11.50
N ASN A 36 -9.02 -12.76 -11.36
CA ASN A 36 -9.70 -12.12 -12.48
C ASN A 36 -9.04 -10.81 -12.96
N ALA A 37 -7.88 -10.43 -12.42
CA ALA A 37 -7.19 -9.22 -12.84
C ALA A 37 -6.74 -9.32 -14.31
N THR A 38 -6.95 -8.25 -15.08
CA THR A 38 -6.52 -8.17 -16.49
C THR A 38 -5.56 -7.00 -16.69
N ALA A 39 -4.78 -7.01 -17.77
CA ALA A 39 -3.92 -5.88 -18.10
C ALA A 39 -4.71 -4.57 -18.28
N ALA A 40 -5.94 -4.65 -18.82
CA ALA A 40 -6.82 -3.49 -18.98
C ALA A 40 -7.30 -2.95 -17.62
N SER A 41 -7.73 -3.82 -16.69
CA SER A 41 -8.19 -3.37 -15.38
C SER A 41 -7.06 -2.75 -14.55
N VAL A 42 -5.84 -3.27 -14.66
CA VAL A 42 -4.66 -2.69 -14.01
C VAL A 42 -4.35 -1.30 -14.57
N ARG A 43 -4.34 -1.13 -15.91
CA ARG A 43 -4.15 0.19 -16.52
C ARG A 43 -5.22 1.20 -16.07
N GLN A 44 -6.48 0.76 -15.98
CA GLN A 44 -7.57 1.61 -15.51
C GLN A 44 -7.39 2.01 -14.03
N ALA A 45 -6.97 1.07 -13.17
CA ALA A 45 -6.69 1.35 -11.76
C ALA A 45 -5.56 2.37 -11.59
N VAL A 46 -4.47 2.24 -12.37
CA VAL A 46 -3.36 3.21 -12.40
C VAL A 46 -3.87 4.59 -12.80
N ALA A 47 -4.62 4.70 -13.91
CA ALA A 47 -5.15 5.98 -14.36
C ALA A 47 -6.09 6.64 -13.33
N ARG A 48 -6.85 5.84 -12.58
CA ARG A 48 -7.78 6.32 -11.56
C ARG A 48 -7.07 6.81 -10.30
N HIS A 49 -6.10 6.04 -9.80
CA HIS A 49 -5.54 6.23 -8.46
C HIS A 49 -4.16 6.88 -8.45
N LEU A 50 -3.34 6.70 -9.49
CA LEU A 50 -1.97 7.22 -9.58
C LEU A 50 -1.90 8.41 -10.54
N ARG A 51 -2.69 9.44 -10.22
CA ARG A 51 -2.78 10.67 -11.02
C ARG A 51 -1.48 11.49 -10.91
N PRO A 52 -0.82 11.84 -12.03
CA PRO A 52 0.45 12.60 -11.99
C PRO A 52 0.34 13.97 -11.31
N ASP A 53 -0.84 14.59 -11.38
CA ASP A 53 -1.17 15.88 -10.78
C ASP A 53 -1.59 15.79 -9.30
N ARG A 54 -1.69 14.59 -8.74
CA ARG A 54 -2.07 14.35 -7.34
C ARG A 54 -1.04 13.45 -6.66
N ARG A 55 0.18 13.95 -6.54
CA ARG A 55 1.30 13.24 -5.92
C ARG A 55 1.93 14.06 -4.80
N VAL A 56 2.49 13.36 -3.83
CA VAL A 56 3.44 13.89 -2.84
C VAL A 56 4.79 13.26 -3.13
N THR A 57 5.86 14.04 -3.14
CA THR A 57 7.21 13.53 -3.32
C THR A 57 8.01 13.80 -2.05
N LEU A 58 8.68 12.76 -1.55
CA LEU A 58 9.49 12.79 -0.34
C LEU A 58 10.89 12.27 -0.67
N SER A 59 11.91 12.99 -0.25
CA SER A 59 13.31 12.57 -0.27
C SER A 59 13.86 12.55 1.14
N ILE A 60 14.60 11.51 1.49
CA ILE A 60 15.33 11.41 2.75
C ILE A 60 16.81 11.61 2.44
N VAL A 61 17.42 12.64 3.01
CA VAL A 61 18.80 13.03 2.74
C VAL A 61 19.64 13.03 4.02
N PRO A 62 20.96 12.83 3.94
CA PRO A 62 21.83 12.95 5.11
C PRO A 62 21.72 14.34 5.77
N ARG A 63 21.97 14.38 7.09
CA ARG A 63 21.98 15.65 7.83
C ARG A 63 23.00 16.61 7.21
N GLY A 64 22.57 17.85 6.99
CA GLY A 64 23.39 18.89 6.38
C GLY A 64 23.55 18.80 4.85
N ARG A 65 22.84 17.86 4.19
CA ARG A 65 22.89 17.65 2.73
C ARG A 65 21.55 17.98 2.05
N THR A 66 20.93 19.10 2.40
CA THR A 66 19.60 19.49 1.89
C THR A 66 19.59 19.81 0.40
N GLU A 67 20.75 20.07 -0.20
CA GLU A 67 20.88 20.25 -1.64
C GLU A 67 20.58 18.98 -2.45
N LEU A 68 20.54 17.81 -1.80
CA LEU A 68 20.13 16.55 -2.42
C LEU A 68 18.61 16.31 -2.32
N ALA A 69 17.86 17.19 -1.66
CA ALA A 69 16.42 17.03 -1.49
C ALA A 69 15.69 17.17 -2.83
N VAL A 70 14.48 16.61 -2.91
CA VAL A 70 13.63 16.80 -4.07
C VAL A 70 13.39 18.31 -4.27
N PRO A 71 13.52 18.83 -5.50
CA PRO A 71 13.31 20.24 -5.77
C PRO A 71 11.96 20.73 -5.29
N GLU A 72 11.88 22.02 -4.91
CA GLU A 72 10.64 22.69 -4.50
C GLU A 72 9.96 22.02 -3.29
N SER A 73 10.73 21.37 -2.41
CA SER A 73 10.24 20.78 -1.17
C SER A 73 10.59 21.61 0.06
N ASP A 74 9.76 21.44 1.10
CA ASP A 74 10.01 21.98 2.43
C ASP A 74 10.78 20.97 3.29
N ALA A 75 11.80 21.45 3.99
CA ALA A 75 12.58 20.60 4.89
C ALA A 75 11.80 20.29 6.17
N ALA A 76 11.57 19.00 6.43
CA ALA A 76 11.01 18.51 7.69
C ALA A 76 12.11 17.82 8.52
N VAL A 77 12.27 18.25 9.77
CA VAL A 77 13.20 17.62 10.72
C VAL A 77 12.40 16.69 11.64
N VAL A 78 12.71 15.40 11.59
CA VAL A 78 12.18 14.42 12.54
C VAL A 78 13.13 14.35 13.73
N SER A 79 12.65 14.75 14.90
CA SER A 79 13.37 14.72 16.19
C SER A 79 13.17 13.41 16.93
#